data_AF-A0A9P9KTU3-F1
#
_entry.id   AF-A0A9P9KTU3-F1
#
_cell.length_a   1.000
_cell.length_b   1.000
_cell.length_c   1.000
_cell.angle_alpha   90.00
_cell.angle_beta   90.00
_cell.angle_gamma   90.00
#
_symmetry.space_group_name_H-M   'P 1'
#
loop_
_entity.id
_entity.type
_entity.pdbx_description
1 polymer ?
#
loop_
_entity_poly.entity_id
_entity_poly.type
_entity_poly.pdbx_seq_one_letter_code
_entity_poly.pdbx_strand_id
1 'polypeptide(L)'
;MPGPIKLACLSCRASRTRCDGLQPCVSCSNRGRDCVYQPSRRGGARVRKKNRAWEQAVADKEAAEHIPQHGDCLTKLETDAWDPAQDADVIFDALFSQSIISGGDILCESPPDVSSQLVPSVRTYPDDGAILEAYYIFIHPYFPILPPPKTIPRDQPIPRYQNNMDGSGGESEPSTSISLAISAMLALIPCIEDPHPSSKESVSFRRDYAQYLAQCALECIEIESEIPESSVDPAKALLQTPRCDSREPFHPEVPLELESIIALDILSAYEYAQRGNLKKMESRAGQALMAAMSLSLHLRDDDGEPNEAKRRVWWMTYICVSQAAIVGNIEPSILAVFIPTFATEYPALKSDVEAFSFLIQAQQAMLATTQFSTELSKAVKFNGDMDRINERMMELDSHLESLIKVADSWVIQPTMTATVDPTEGVVSRSLRCMTRIKLNSARIKLHRYSAFESKLVGEAEYALSASESSSATAEDSPSPGDTPSLTSLTSLTKVSSCSSENSPSGSDCFSSHQSAKICLRAALNMAQAFDDLPYPNPPSQQTSSTAWPRMMPSLACCALQCAFVLTTIGNLTRSRYSGDAQTASIAGRLLGRLKVGLLSISTALENYATAFEAIGGMSGK
;
A
#
# COMPACT_ATOMS: atom_id res chain seq x y z
N MET A 1 11.72 -24.08 -40.08
CA MET A 1 11.48 -25.00 -38.94
C MET A 1 9.97 -25.11 -38.72
N PRO A 2 9.37 -26.31 -38.62
CA PRO A 2 7.99 -26.43 -38.18
C PRO A 2 7.86 -25.96 -36.73
N GLY A 3 6.81 -25.19 -36.43
CA GLY A 3 6.59 -24.60 -35.11
C GLY A 3 6.27 -25.63 -34.01
N PRO A 4 6.29 -25.22 -32.72
CA PRO A 4 6.03 -26.12 -31.60
C PRO A 4 4.63 -26.73 -31.66
N ILE A 5 4.56 -28.06 -31.73
CA ILE A 5 3.29 -28.79 -31.77
C ILE A 5 2.58 -28.76 -30.41
N LYS A 6 1.27 -28.51 -30.43
CA LYS A 6 0.46 -28.38 -29.19
C LYS A 6 0.28 -29.71 -28.44
N LEU A 7 0.45 -30.85 -29.10
CA LEU A 7 0.34 -32.18 -28.48
C LEU A 7 1.11 -33.25 -29.28
N ALA A 8 1.97 -34.02 -28.64
CA ALA A 8 2.58 -35.23 -29.23
C ALA A 8 1.63 -36.45 -29.13
N CYS A 9 1.69 -37.36 -30.09
CA CYS A 9 0.87 -38.59 -30.10
C CYS A 9 1.20 -39.52 -28.92
N LEU A 10 0.28 -40.43 -28.59
CA LEU A 10 0.41 -41.34 -27.44
C LEU A 10 1.68 -42.21 -27.50
N SER A 11 1.99 -42.77 -28.67
CA SER A 11 3.18 -43.62 -28.87
C SER A 11 4.50 -42.83 -28.75
N CYS A 12 4.56 -41.59 -29.22
CA CYS A 12 5.73 -40.73 -29.03
C CYS A 12 5.87 -40.26 -27.58
N ARG A 13 4.76 -39.95 -26.89
CA ARG A 13 4.74 -39.64 -25.46
C ARG A 13 5.26 -40.81 -24.61
N ALA A 14 4.71 -42.01 -24.82
CA ALA A 14 5.09 -43.21 -24.08
C ALA A 14 6.58 -43.58 -24.27
N SER A 15 7.14 -43.33 -25.45
CA SER A 15 8.56 -43.60 -25.75
C SER A 15 9.49 -42.38 -25.63
N ARG A 16 9.00 -41.24 -25.14
CA ARG A 16 9.75 -39.98 -24.98
C ARG A 16 10.50 -39.52 -26.24
N THR A 17 9.97 -39.81 -27.44
CA THR A 17 10.54 -39.40 -28.73
C THR A 17 9.88 -38.12 -29.26
N ARG A 18 10.62 -37.33 -30.06
CA ARG A 18 10.04 -36.18 -30.77
C ARG A 18 8.92 -36.62 -31.71
N CYS A 19 7.87 -35.81 -31.78
CA CYS A 19 6.70 -35.98 -32.63
C CYS A 19 6.58 -34.71 -33.50
N ASP A 20 6.15 -34.87 -34.75
CA ASP A 20 6.03 -33.79 -35.75
C ASP A 20 4.59 -33.26 -35.90
N GLY A 21 3.62 -33.88 -35.23
CA GLY A 21 2.20 -33.50 -35.30
C GLY A 21 1.45 -34.06 -36.52
N LEU A 22 2.10 -34.81 -37.41
CA LEU A 22 1.47 -35.46 -38.55
C LEU A 22 0.74 -36.75 -38.13
N GLN A 23 -0.17 -37.24 -38.97
CA GLN A 23 -0.94 -38.46 -38.70
C GLN A 23 -0.92 -39.42 -39.91
N PRO A 24 -0.16 -40.54 -39.85
CA PRO A 24 0.78 -40.91 -38.78
C PRO A 24 2.03 -40.02 -38.77
N CYS A 25 2.58 -39.75 -37.58
CA CYS A 25 3.84 -39.01 -37.44
C CYS A 25 5.03 -39.85 -37.95
N VAL A 26 6.09 -39.19 -38.44
CA VAL A 26 7.27 -39.86 -39.01
C VAL A 26 7.90 -40.84 -38.01
N SER A 27 7.94 -40.49 -36.72
CA SER A 27 8.48 -41.37 -35.67
C SER A 27 7.60 -42.58 -35.32
N CYS A 28 6.33 -42.60 -35.73
CA CYS A 28 5.45 -43.77 -35.65
C CYS A 28 5.51 -44.59 -36.95
N SER A 29 5.46 -43.91 -38.11
CA SER A 29 5.57 -44.52 -39.44
C SER A 29 6.86 -45.35 -39.56
N ASN A 30 8.03 -44.75 -39.29
CA ASN A 30 9.33 -45.42 -39.37
C ASN A 30 9.52 -46.58 -38.37
N ARG A 31 8.61 -46.74 -37.40
CA ARG A 31 8.70 -47.77 -36.34
C ARG A 31 7.52 -48.73 -36.34
N GLY A 32 6.61 -48.64 -37.31
CA GLY A 32 5.42 -49.51 -37.40
C GLY A 32 4.50 -49.42 -36.17
N ARG A 33 4.44 -48.26 -35.50
CA ARG A 33 3.64 -48.07 -34.27
C ARG A 33 2.37 -47.29 -34.53
N ASP A 34 1.30 -47.68 -33.86
CA ASP A 34 0.02 -46.97 -33.97
C ASP A 34 0.16 -45.51 -33.50
N CYS A 35 -0.47 -44.58 -34.23
CA CYS A 35 -0.25 -43.14 -34.12
C CYS A 35 -1.52 -42.40 -33.69
N VAL A 36 -2.02 -42.76 -32.52
CA VAL A 36 -3.22 -42.15 -31.94
C VAL A 36 -2.89 -40.83 -31.23
N TYR A 37 -3.61 -39.77 -31.59
CA TYR A 37 -3.70 -38.54 -30.82
C TYR A 37 -5.01 -38.55 -30.04
N GLN A 38 -4.96 -38.20 -28.75
CA GLN A 38 -6.14 -38.06 -27.91
C GLN A 38 -6.32 -36.59 -27.52
N PRO A 39 -7.53 -36.01 -27.62
CA PRO A 39 -7.77 -34.64 -27.17
C PRO A 39 -7.47 -34.48 -25.68
N SER A 40 -6.86 -33.36 -25.31
CA SER A 40 -6.53 -33.05 -23.92
C SER A 40 -7.79 -32.99 -23.04
N ARG A 41 -7.80 -33.74 -21.93
CA ARG A 41 -8.80 -33.59 -20.86
C ARG A 41 -8.44 -32.52 -19.83
N ARG A 42 -7.30 -31.84 -19.95
CA ARG A 42 -7.02 -30.59 -19.23
C ARG A 42 -7.60 -29.43 -20.04
N GLY A 43 -8.33 -28.54 -19.36
CA GLY A 43 -9.32 -27.62 -19.93
C GLY A 43 -8.86 -26.86 -21.18
N GLY A 44 -9.72 -26.86 -22.19
CA GLY A 44 -9.54 -26.06 -23.40
C GLY A 44 -9.80 -24.56 -23.17
N ALA A 45 -9.50 -23.76 -24.19
CA ALA A 45 -9.78 -22.32 -24.19
C ALA A 45 -11.27 -22.03 -23.94
N ARG A 46 -11.56 -20.94 -23.20
CA ARG A 46 -12.93 -20.47 -22.94
C ARG A 46 -13.55 -19.90 -24.23
N VAL A 47 -14.09 -20.77 -25.09
CA VAL A 47 -14.97 -20.36 -26.19
C VAL A 47 -16.32 -19.96 -25.58
N ARG A 48 -16.66 -18.67 -25.67
CA ARG A 48 -17.92 -18.11 -25.18
C ARG A 48 -19.09 -18.65 -26.01
N LYS A 49 -19.77 -19.68 -25.51
CA LYS A 49 -20.98 -20.24 -26.17
C LYS A 49 -22.13 -19.23 -26.03
N LYS A 50 -22.67 -18.80 -27.17
CA LYS A 50 -23.77 -17.83 -27.29
C LYS A 50 -25.07 -18.45 -26.76
N ASN A 51 -25.57 -18.00 -25.61
CA ASN A 51 -26.83 -18.48 -25.05
C ASN A 51 -28.03 -17.85 -25.77
N ARG A 52 -28.71 -18.65 -26.60
CA ARG A 52 -30.08 -18.39 -27.03
C ARG A 52 -31.03 -18.64 -25.85
N ALA A 53 -31.18 -17.62 -25.01
CA ALA A 53 -32.17 -17.58 -23.93
C ALA A 53 -32.75 -16.16 -23.69
N TRP A 54 -32.25 -15.14 -24.40
CA TRP A 54 -32.73 -13.76 -24.30
C TRP A 54 -33.79 -13.43 -25.36
N GLU A 55 -33.77 -14.11 -26.50
CA GLU A 55 -34.67 -13.92 -27.66
C GLU A 55 -36.15 -14.33 -27.41
N GLN A 56 -36.49 -14.83 -26.22
CA GLN A 56 -37.87 -15.21 -25.85
C GLN A 56 -38.48 -14.33 -24.74
N ALA A 57 -37.73 -13.35 -24.20
CA ALA A 57 -38.16 -12.49 -23.09
C ALA A 57 -38.34 -11.01 -23.49
N VAL A 58 -38.06 -10.66 -24.76
CA VAL A 58 -38.08 -9.29 -25.29
C VAL A 58 -39.28 -9.05 -26.24
N ALA A 59 -40.16 -10.03 -26.41
CA ALA A 59 -41.28 -9.96 -27.36
C ALA A 59 -42.56 -9.25 -26.85
N ASP A 60 -42.69 -9.01 -25.54
CA ASP A 60 -44.00 -8.67 -24.93
C ASP A 60 -44.10 -7.26 -24.29
N LYS A 61 -43.04 -6.42 -24.32
CA LYS A 61 -43.09 -5.05 -23.77
C LYS A 61 -42.36 -3.98 -24.60
N GLU A 62 -42.71 -3.90 -25.88
CA GLU A 62 -42.74 -2.62 -26.59
C GLU A 62 -44.19 -2.24 -26.88
N ALA A 63 -44.71 -1.22 -26.18
CA ALA A 63 -45.93 -0.49 -26.53
C ALA A 63 -45.91 0.89 -25.85
N ALA A 64 -45.90 1.96 -26.67
CA ALA A 64 -45.77 3.39 -26.34
C ALA A 64 -44.40 3.80 -25.73
N GLU A 65 -43.49 4.55 -26.38
CA GLU A 65 -43.58 5.90 -27.01
C GLU A 65 -43.71 7.05 -25.97
N HIS A 66 -43.00 8.20 -26.02
CA HIS A 66 -42.19 8.89 -27.06
C HIS A 66 -41.04 9.77 -26.44
N ILE A 67 -40.16 10.33 -27.29
CA ILE A 67 -39.07 11.30 -26.99
C ILE A 67 -39.35 12.64 -27.75
N PRO A 68 -38.97 13.85 -27.27
CA PRO A 68 -37.77 14.59 -27.78
C PRO A 68 -37.07 15.52 -26.73
N GLN A 69 -35.74 15.52 -26.54
CA GLN A 69 -34.61 16.15 -27.28
C GLN A 69 -34.25 17.64 -27.01
N HIS A 70 -32.99 17.86 -26.60
CA HIS A 70 -32.02 18.96 -26.87
C HIS A 70 -32.30 20.47 -26.61
N GLY A 71 -31.25 21.15 -26.10
CA GLY A 71 -31.03 22.62 -26.24
C GLY A 71 -29.91 23.15 -25.31
N ASP A 72 -28.88 23.82 -25.85
CA ASP A 72 -27.59 24.05 -25.15
C ASP A 72 -27.27 25.53 -24.78
N CYS A 73 -26.57 25.68 -23.65
CA CYS A 73 -25.52 26.67 -23.28
C CYS A 73 -25.64 28.23 -23.24
N LEU A 74 -24.88 28.76 -22.25
CA LEU A 74 -24.17 30.08 -22.15
C LEU A 74 -24.91 31.43 -21.89
N THR A 75 -24.86 31.94 -20.64
CA THR A 75 -23.88 32.97 -20.14
C THR A 75 -24.35 33.78 -18.90
N LYS A 76 -23.38 34.10 -18.01
CA LYS A 76 -23.29 35.20 -17.01
C LYS A 76 -24.56 35.96 -16.57
N LEU A 77 -24.79 36.03 -15.25
CA LEU A 77 -24.49 37.24 -14.45
C LEU A 77 -24.47 36.94 -12.93
N GLU A 78 -24.18 37.96 -12.11
CA GLU A 78 -23.77 37.87 -10.70
C GLU A 78 -24.92 37.91 -9.67
N THR A 79 -24.55 37.66 -8.40
CA THR A 79 -25.17 38.09 -7.12
C THR A 79 -26.34 37.28 -6.48
N ASP A 80 -26.05 36.89 -5.23
CA ASP A 80 -26.91 36.76 -4.04
C ASP A 80 -27.80 35.54 -3.73
N ALA A 81 -27.80 35.25 -2.42
CA ALA A 81 -28.71 34.45 -1.59
C ALA A 81 -28.77 32.91 -1.78
N TRP A 82 -28.28 32.21 -0.75
CA TRP A 82 -28.37 30.75 -0.57
C TRP A 82 -29.50 30.40 0.42
N ASP A 83 -30.44 29.54 0.01
CA ASP A 83 -31.40 28.85 0.90
C ASP A 83 -31.63 27.40 0.40
N PRO A 84 -31.18 26.35 1.13
CA PRO A 84 -31.12 24.98 0.59
C PRO A 84 -32.25 24.08 1.12
N ALA A 85 -33.46 24.21 0.58
CA ALA A 85 -34.58 23.32 0.96
C ALA A 85 -35.69 23.14 -0.10
N GLN A 86 -35.36 22.84 -1.36
CA GLN A 86 -36.26 22.17 -2.31
C GLN A 86 -35.48 21.59 -3.52
N ASP A 87 -36.14 20.72 -4.29
CA ASP A 87 -35.72 20.16 -5.59
C ASP A 87 -34.52 19.18 -5.63
N ALA A 88 -34.69 18.04 -4.95
CA ALA A 88 -33.91 16.83 -5.25
C ALA A 88 -34.37 16.12 -6.55
N ASP A 89 -35.64 16.27 -6.94
CA ASP A 89 -36.24 15.56 -8.07
C ASP A 89 -35.80 16.15 -9.43
N VAL A 90 -35.56 17.45 -9.51
CA VAL A 90 -35.15 18.16 -10.75
C VAL A 90 -33.75 17.76 -11.22
N ILE A 91 -32.85 17.45 -10.28
CA ILE A 91 -31.47 17.03 -10.58
C ILE A 91 -31.43 15.59 -11.14
N PHE A 92 -32.40 14.76 -10.76
CA PHE A 92 -32.44 13.35 -11.14
C PHE A 92 -32.77 13.17 -12.63
N ASP A 93 -33.78 13.89 -13.15
CA ASP A 93 -34.20 13.79 -14.55
C ASP A 93 -33.15 14.32 -15.54
N ALA A 94 -32.32 15.30 -15.11
CA ALA A 94 -31.27 15.88 -15.95
C ALA A 94 -30.12 14.91 -16.29
N LEU A 95 -29.93 13.84 -15.51
CA LEU A 95 -28.76 12.95 -15.63
C LEU A 95 -29.00 11.67 -16.45
N PHE A 96 -30.25 11.33 -16.77
CA PHE A 96 -30.59 9.99 -17.30
C PHE A 96 -31.18 9.95 -18.71
N SER A 97 -31.19 11.05 -19.46
CA SER A 97 -31.80 11.09 -20.80
C SER A 97 -30.97 11.82 -21.86
N GLN A 98 -30.11 11.09 -22.61
CA GLN A 98 -30.27 11.04 -24.09
C GLN A 98 -29.35 10.07 -24.86
N SER A 99 -29.98 9.39 -25.83
CA SER A 99 -29.44 8.65 -26.99
C SER A 99 -30.66 8.27 -27.88
N ILE A 100 -30.69 8.26 -29.22
CA ILE A 100 -29.73 8.64 -30.29
C ILE A 100 -30.51 9.38 -31.42
N ILE A 101 -29.82 10.30 -32.10
CA ILE A 101 -29.99 10.86 -33.47
C ILE A 101 -31.13 10.30 -34.37
N SER A 102 -31.95 11.20 -34.96
CA SER A 102 -32.33 11.30 -36.40
C SER A 102 -33.56 12.21 -36.59
N GLY A 103 -33.68 13.11 -37.58
CA GLY A 103 -32.73 13.54 -38.61
C GLY A 103 -33.37 14.61 -39.53
N GLY A 104 -32.56 15.38 -40.27
CA GLY A 104 -33.04 16.39 -41.22
C GLY A 104 -31.92 17.32 -41.71
N ASP A 105 -31.65 17.31 -43.02
CA ASP A 105 -30.52 18.02 -43.64
C ASP A 105 -30.54 19.54 -43.44
N ILE A 106 -29.50 20.08 -42.79
CA ILE A 106 -28.93 21.38 -43.14
C ILE A 106 -27.41 21.22 -43.16
N LEU A 107 -26.80 21.61 -44.29
CA LEU A 107 -25.37 21.50 -44.56
C LEU A 107 -24.54 22.31 -43.54
N CYS A 108 -23.94 21.62 -42.58
CA CYS A 108 -22.86 22.15 -41.75
C CYS A 108 -21.71 21.14 -41.79
N GLU A 109 -20.51 21.59 -42.15
CA GLU A 109 -19.35 20.71 -42.27
C GLU A 109 -19.09 20.03 -40.93
N SER A 110 -19.07 18.69 -40.92
CA SER A 110 -18.82 17.94 -39.69
C SER A 110 -17.40 18.27 -39.20
N PRO A 111 -17.21 18.81 -37.98
CA PRO A 111 -15.92 18.66 -37.33
C PRO A 111 -15.62 17.15 -37.28
N PRO A 112 -14.35 16.72 -37.45
CA PRO A 112 -14.04 15.31 -37.48
C PRO A 112 -14.58 14.65 -36.21
N ASP A 113 -15.29 13.52 -36.38
CA ASP A 113 -15.83 12.71 -35.29
C ASP A 113 -14.67 12.04 -34.55
N VAL A 114 -13.98 12.85 -33.75
CA VAL A 114 -12.96 12.38 -32.81
C VAL A 114 -13.69 11.77 -31.64
N SER A 115 -14.16 10.54 -31.85
CA SER A 115 -14.22 9.54 -30.80
C SER A 115 -12.78 9.40 -30.27
N SER A 116 -12.43 10.29 -29.34
CA SER A 116 -11.14 10.29 -28.66
C SER A 116 -11.09 9.04 -27.82
N GLN A 117 -10.60 7.96 -28.42
CA GLN A 117 -10.37 6.69 -27.75
C GLN A 117 -9.62 7.01 -26.45
N LEU A 118 -10.24 6.67 -25.33
CA LEU A 118 -9.63 6.82 -24.02
C LEU A 118 -8.43 5.88 -24.00
N VAL A 119 -7.23 6.43 -24.17
CA VAL A 119 -5.97 5.67 -24.09
C VAL A 119 -5.38 5.89 -22.71
N PRO A 120 -5.44 4.88 -21.81
CA PRO A 120 -4.71 4.90 -20.56
C PRO A 120 -3.25 5.33 -20.75
N SER A 121 -2.75 6.14 -19.82
CA SER A 121 -1.35 6.52 -19.76
C SER A 121 -0.73 6.13 -18.41
N VAL A 122 0.57 5.82 -18.45
CA VAL A 122 1.40 5.60 -17.27
C VAL A 122 2.49 6.64 -17.23
N ARG A 123 2.86 7.02 -16.00
CA ARG A 123 3.86 8.02 -15.74
C ARG A 123 5.27 7.41 -15.89
N THR A 124 6.06 7.97 -16.80
CA THR A 124 7.46 7.60 -17.05
C THR A 124 8.36 8.84 -17.01
N TYR A 125 9.67 8.66 -17.19
CA TYR A 125 10.68 9.72 -17.11
C TYR A 125 11.72 9.54 -18.23
N PRO A 126 12.39 10.62 -18.67
CA PRO A 126 13.39 10.56 -19.73
C PRO A 126 14.71 9.89 -19.34
N ASP A 127 15.11 9.93 -18.05
CA ASP A 127 16.41 9.45 -17.60
C ASP A 127 16.45 9.20 -16.08
N ASP A 128 17.49 8.53 -15.59
CA ASP A 128 17.71 8.22 -14.17
C ASP A 128 17.81 9.49 -13.28
N GLY A 129 18.26 10.63 -13.83
CA GLY A 129 18.27 11.91 -13.12
C GLY A 129 16.87 12.48 -12.89
N ALA A 130 15.99 12.41 -13.89
CA ALA A 130 14.59 12.76 -13.76
C ALA A 130 13.83 11.82 -12.81
N ILE A 131 14.19 10.52 -12.78
CA ILE A 131 13.67 9.55 -11.81
C ILE A 131 14.10 9.91 -10.38
N LEU A 132 15.37 10.31 -10.19
CA LEU A 132 15.91 10.74 -8.90
C LEU A 132 15.23 12.03 -8.39
N GLU A 133 15.05 13.03 -9.25
CA GLU A 133 14.33 14.28 -8.92
C GLU A 133 12.88 13.99 -8.48
N ALA A 134 12.20 13.07 -9.16
CA ALA A 134 10.85 12.64 -8.78
C ALA A 134 10.81 11.81 -7.48
N TYR A 135 11.83 11.00 -7.20
CA TYR A 135 12.00 10.36 -5.90
C TYR A 135 12.04 11.40 -4.78
N TYR A 136 12.79 12.51 -4.96
CA TYR A 136 12.87 13.58 -3.98
C TYR A 136 11.54 14.30 -3.72
N ILE A 137 10.65 14.36 -4.72
CA ILE A 137 9.33 14.98 -4.59
C ILE A 137 8.33 14.03 -3.91
N PHE A 138 8.21 12.79 -4.40
CA PHE A 138 7.10 11.91 -4.05
C PHE A 138 7.43 10.88 -2.95
N ILE A 139 8.66 10.37 -2.88
CA ILE A 139 9.02 9.24 -2.01
C ILE A 139 9.84 9.71 -0.80
N HIS A 140 10.86 10.53 -1.04
CA HIS A 140 11.82 10.99 -0.03
C HIS A 140 11.19 11.65 1.23
N PRO A 141 10.09 12.44 1.15
CA PRO A 141 9.47 12.99 2.35
C PRO A 141 8.98 11.93 3.35
N TYR A 142 8.70 10.71 2.90
CA TYR A 142 8.16 9.61 3.73
C TYR A 142 9.17 8.46 3.89
N PHE A 143 10.18 8.40 3.03
CA PHE A 143 11.22 7.37 3.02
C PHE A 143 12.59 7.92 2.56
N PRO A 144 13.26 8.72 3.41
CA PRO A 144 14.53 9.37 3.09
C PRO A 144 15.73 8.41 3.22
N ILE A 145 15.78 7.42 2.32
CA ILE A 145 16.87 6.44 2.24
C ILE A 145 18.09 6.95 1.46
N LEU A 146 17.89 7.86 0.49
CA LEU A 146 18.99 8.54 -0.22
C LEU A 146 19.46 9.79 0.56
N PRO A 147 20.70 10.28 0.32
CA PRO A 147 21.18 11.59 0.80
C PRO A 147 20.30 12.77 0.36
N PRO A 148 20.48 14.00 0.90
CA PRO A 148 19.72 15.18 0.48
C PRO A 148 19.90 15.54 -1.01
N PRO A 149 18.89 16.17 -1.65
CA PRO A 149 19.05 16.71 -3.00
C PRO A 149 20.01 17.90 -3.00
N LYS A 150 20.70 18.11 -4.13
CA LYS A 150 21.65 19.24 -4.32
C LYS A 150 20.95 20.55 -4.70
N THR A 151 19.75 20.44 -5.27
CA THR A 151 18.91 21.54 -5.74
C THR A 151 17.46 21.32 -5.31
N ILE A 152 16.59 22.31 -5.50
CA ILE A 152 15.14 22.09 -5.36
C ILE A 152 14.69 21.19 -6.52
N PRO A 153 14.11 20.01 -6.25
CA PRO A 153 13.86 18.99 -7.27
C PRO A 153 12.72 19.42 -8.20
N ARG A 154 12.78 18.98 -9.46
CA ARG A 154 11.80 19.32 -10.50
C ARG A 154 11.13 18.11 -11.12
N ASP A 155 9.82 18.21 -11.25
CA ASP A 155 9.02 17.13 -11.80
C ASP A 155 8.95 17.16 -13.34
N GLN A 156 9.32 16.06 -13.99
CA GLN A 156 9.44 15.94 -15.45
C GLN A 156 8.84 14.62 -15.98
N PRO A 157 7.51 14.41 -15.84
CA PRO A 157 6.84 13.23 -16.37
C PRO A 157 6.82 13.22 -17.89
N ILE A 158 6.85 12.00 -18.44
CA ILE A 158 6.47 11.70 -19.82
C ILE A 158 5.32 10.68 -19.77
N PRO A 159 4.15 10.95 -20.37
CA PRO A 159 3.06 9.99 -20.43
C PRO A 159 3.36 8.90 -21.48
N ARG A 160 3.51 7.66 -21.03
CA ARG A 160 3.60 6.48 -21.93
C ARG A 160 2.20 5.91 -22.10
N TYR A 161 1.65 6.01 -23.30
CA TYR A 161 0.30 5.55 -23.63
C TYR A 161 0.27 4.04 -23.89
N GLN A 162 -0.84 3.37 -23.50
CA GLN A 162 -1.02 1.92 -23.67
C GLN A 162 -0.84 1.45 -25.12
N ASN A 163 -1.26 2.27 -26.09
CA ASN A 163 -1.15 1.95 -27.52
C ASN A 163 0.27 2.09 -28.09
N ASN A 164 1.20 2.70 -27.35
CA ASN A 164 2.58 2.97 -27.79
C ASN A 164 3.60 2.06 -27.07
N MET A 165 3.19 0.85 -26.68
CA MET A 165 4.10 -0.13 -26.05
C MET A 165 5.09 -0.76 -27.03
N ASP A 166 4.85 -0.66 -28.33
CA ASP A 166 5.58 -1.37 -29.40
C ASP A 166 6.97 -0.78 -29.75
N GLY A 167 7.57 0.03 -28.87
CA GLY A 167 9.01 0.30 -28.87
C GLY A 167 9.53 1.45 -29.75
N SER A 168 8.72 2.44 -30.11
CA SER A 168 9.14 3.59 -30.95
C SER A 168 9.39 4.90 -30.18
N GLY A 169 9.30 4.89 -28.84
CA GLY A 169 9.35 6.11 -28.01
C GLY A 169 10.52 6.18 -27.03
N GLY A 170 11.61 6.82 -27.44
CA GLY A 170 12.53 7.54 -26.53
C GLY A 170 13.60 6.71 -25.80
N GLU A 171 14.85 6.92 -26.22
CA GLU A 171 16.09 6.34 -25.69
C GLU A 171 16.41 6.68 -24.22
N SER A 172 15.79 5.98 -23.25
CA SER A 172 16.39 5.59 -21.95
C SER A 172 15.34 4.88 -21.08
N GLU A 173 15.32 3.56 -21.13
CA GLU A 173 14.53 2.75 -20.18
C GLU A 173 15.32 2.63 -18.86
N PRO A 174 14.69 2.78 -17.67
CA PRO A 174 15.38 2.63 -16.38
C PRO A 174 16.15 1.30 -16.33
N SER A 175 17.45 1.39 -16.05
CA SER A 175 18.39 0.28 -16.26
C SER A 175 19.02 -0.26 -14.97
N THR A 176 18.90 0.47 -13.87
CA THR A 176 19.45 0.08 -12.56
C THR A 176 18.36 -0.51 -11.66
N SER A 177 18.75 -1.36 -10.71
CA SER A 177 17.83 -1.95 -9.74
C SER A 177 17.07 -0.88 -8.93
N ILE A 178 17.73 0.22 -8.56
CA ILE A 178 17.06 1.39 -7.95
C ILE A 178 16.10 2.06 -8.93
N SER A 179 16.54 2.43 -10.14
CA SER A 179 15.71 3.27 -11.01
C SER A 179 14.43 2.56 -11.44
N LEU A 180 14.49 1.24 -11.62
CA LEU A 180 13.31 0.38 -11.82
C LEU A 180 12.41 0.29 -10.58
N ALA A 181 12.96 0.13 -9.38
CA ALA A 181 12.17 0.08 -8.14
C ALA A 181 11.46 1.41 -7.82
N ILE A 182 12.15 2.55 -8.03
CA ILE A 182 11.56 3.89 -7.92
C ILE A 182 10.49 4.08 -9.00
N SER A 183 10.78 3.72 -10.26
CA SER A 183 9.82 3.85 -11.36
C SER A 183 8.57 3.01 -11.14
N ALA A 184 8.68 1.81 -10.56
CA ALA A 184 7.53 0.98 -10.20
C ALA A 184 6.58 1.68 -9.21
N MET A 185 7.11 2.46 -8.26
CA MET A 185 6.31 3.26 -7.35
C MET A 185 5.73 4.51 -8.03
N LEU A 186 6.53 5.23 -8.82
CA LEU A 186 6.10 6.45 -9.50
C LEU A 186 5.06 6.20 -10.61
N ALA A 187 5.09 5.04 -11.27
CA ALA A 187 4.15 4.63 -12.30
C ALA A 187 2.70 4.43 -11.78
N LEU A 188 2.52 4.29 -10.47
CA LEU A 188 1.21 4.20 -9.82
C LEU A 188 0.52 5.56 -9.66
N ILE A 189 1.29 6.65 -9.67
CA ILE A 189 0.78 8.02 -9.57
C ILE A 189 0.00 8.35 -10.87
N PRO A 190 -1.24 8.87 -10.77
CA PRO A 190 -1.96 9.43 -11.92
C PRO A 190 -1.14 10.42 -12.76
N CYS A 191 -1.18 10.27 -14.08
CA CYS A 191 -0.72 11.30 -15.01
C CYS A 191 -1.68 12.50 -14.98
N ILE A 192 -1.18 13.71 -15.22
CA ILE A 192 -2.01 14.91 -15.38
C ILE A 192 -2.73 14.86 -16.75
N GLU A 193 -2.09 14.20 -17.72
CA GLU A 193 -2.49 14.08 -19.11
C GLU A 193 -3.50 12.94 -19.36
N ASP A 194 -3.80 12.13 -18.34
CA ASP A 194 -4.90 11.16 -18.40
C ASP A 194 -6.21 11.88 -18.05
N PRO A 195 -7.22 11.92 -18.95
CA PRO A 195 -8.50 12.56 -18.65
C PRO A 195 -9.34 11.78 -17.62
N HIS A 196 -9.08 10.48 -17.41
CA HIS A 196 -9.86 9.62 -16.52
C HIS A 196 -8.93 8.67 -15.71
N PRO A 197 -8.04 9.20 -14.86
CA PRO A 197 -7.01 8.40 -14.17
C PRO A 197 -7.59 7.40 -13.16
N SER A 198 -8.82 7.64 -12.70
CA SER A 198 -9.59 6.74 -11.81
C SER A 198 -10.41 5.69 -12.58
N SER A 199 -10.36 5.67 -13.91
CA SER A 199 -11.00 4.61 -14.71
C SER A 199 -10.37 3.25 -14.41
N LYS A 200 -11.15 2.19 -14.57
CA LYS A 200 -10.69 0.82 -14.31
C LYS A 200 -9.55 0.43 -15.25
N GLU A 201 -9.60 0.92 -16.47
CA GLU A 201 -8.63 0.76 -17.54
C GLU A 201 -7.32 1.46 -17.17
N SER A 202 -7.34 2.73 -16.77
CA SER A 202 -6.15 3.47 -16.32
C SER A 202 -5.53 2.89 -15.05
N VAL A 203 -6.34 2.50 -14.06
CA VAL A 203 -5.83 1.83 -12.84
C VAL A 203 -5.20 0.47 -13.18
N SER A 204 -5.85 -0.35 -14.02
CA SER A 204 -5.29 -1.64 -14.46
C SER A 204 -3.96 -1.44 -15.19
N PHE A 205 -3.89 -0.45 -16.08
CA PHE A 205 -2.68 -0.17 -16.84
C PHE A 205 -1.51 0.30 -15.94
N ARG A 206 -1.77 1.20 -14.98
CA ARG A 206 -0.77 1.60 -13.97
C ARG A 206 -0.29 0.42 -13.13
N ARG A 207 -1.20 -0.46 -12.67
CA ARG A 207 -0.83 -1.67 -11.94
C ARG A 207 0.07 -2.60 -12.75
N ASP A 208 -0.36 -2.91 -13.97
CA ASP A 208 0.28 -3.95 -14.77
C ASP A 208 1.67 -3.47 -15.25
N TYR A 209 1.84 -2.17 -15.53
CA TYR A 209 3.13 -1.55 -15.84
C TYR A 209 4.06 -1.39 -14.62
N ALA A 210 3.53 -0.95 -13.46
CA ALA A 210 4.28 -0.94 -12.21
C ALA A 210 4.76 -2.34 -11.80
N GLN A 211 3.94 -3.37 -12.05
CA GLN A 211 4.30 -4.77 -11.79
C GLN A 211 5.38 -5.29 -12.74
N TYR A 212 5.43 -4.83 -13.98
CA TYR A 212 6.51 -5.11 -14.91
C TYR A 212 7.83 -4.49 -14.42
N LEU A 213 7.83 -3.19 -14.11
CA LEU A 213 9.01 -2.48 -13.57
C LEU A 213 9.52 -3.12 -12.27
N ALA A 214 8.61 -3.51 -11.37
CA ALA A 214 8.96 -4.21 -10.13
C ALA A 214 9.55 -5.62 -10.37
N GLN A 215 9.23 -6.29 -11.49
CA GLN A 215 9.87 -7.55 -11.88
C GLN A 215 11.26 -7.30 -12.46
N CYS A 216 11.40 -6.35 -13.38
CA CYS A 216 12.69 -5.98 -13.94
C CYS A 216 13.68 -5.51 -12.85
N ALA A 217 13.23 -4.76 -11.85
CA ALA A 217 14.06 -4.37 -10.70
C ALA A 217 14.66 -5.58 -9.96
N LEU A 218 13.86 -6.65 -9.80
CA LEU A 218 14.27 -7.89 -9.14
C LEU A 218 15.19 -8.73 -10.02
N GLU A 219 14.90 -8.83 -11.31
CA GLU A 219 15.76 -9.48 -12.29
C GLU A 219 17.12 -8.77 -12.35
N CYS A 220 17.16 -7.44 -12.29
CA CYS A 220 18.40 -6.66 -12.19
C CYS A 220 19.18 -6.97 -10.90
N ILE A 221 18.53 -7.05 -9.73
CA ILE A 221 19.20 -7.45 -8.47
C ILE A 221 19.79 -8.86 -8.58
N GLU A 222 19.05 -9.80 -9.18
CA GLU A 222 19.51 -11.18 -9.37
C GLU A 222 20.72 -11.24 -10.32
N ILE A 223 20.69 -10.50 -11.43
CA ILE A 223 21.82 -10.36 -12.39
C ILE A 223 23.03 -9.66 -11.76
N GLU A 224 22.84 -8.56 -11.03
CA GLU A 224 23.91 -7.84 -10.30
C GLU A 224 24.58 -8.70 -9.21
N SER A 225 23.92 -9.78 -8.77
CA SER A 225 24.44 -10.75 -7.80
C SER A 225 25.03 -12.01 -8.44
N GLU A 226 24.88 -12.20 -9.75
CA GLU A 226 25.37 -13.39 -10.45
C GLU A 226 26.91 -13.37 -10.53
N ILE A 227 27.54 -14.54 -10.38
CA ILE A 227 28.98 -14.71 -10.60
C ILE A 227 29.13 -15.52 -11.89
N PRO A 228 29.39 -14.90 -13.06
CA PRO A 228 29.42 -15.60 -14.34
C PRO A 228 30.43 -16.74 -14.36
N GLU A 229 31.60 -16.57 -13.72
CA GLU A 229 32.60 -17.63 -13.58
C GLU A 229 32.07 -18.87 -12.85
N SER A 230 31.05 -18.78 -12.00
CA SER A 230 30.47 -19.95 -11.32
C SER A 230 29.86 -20.97 -12.30
N SER A 231 29.46 -20.51 -13.49
CA SER A 231 28.93 -21.37 -14.56
C SER A 231 30.02 -22.02 -15.44
N VAL A 232 31.25 -21.49 -15.41
CA VAL A 232 32.36 -21.88 -16.30
C VAL A 232 33.51 -22.57 -15.54
N ASP A 233 33.89 -22.04 -14.39
CA ASP A 233 34.92 -22.55 -13.48
C ASP A 233 34.51 -22.27 -12.00
N PRO A 234 33.70 -23.18 -11.39
CA PRO A 234 33.24 -23.02 -10.02
C PRO A 234 34.37 -22.94 -8.98
N ALA A 235 35.53 -23.56 -9.24
CA ALA A 235 36.65 -23.54 -8.31
C ALA A 235 37.31 -22.16 -8.26
N LYS A 236 37.41 -21.48 -9.40
CA LYS A 236 37.88 -20.09 -9.49
C LYS A 236 36.87 -19.10 -8.91
N ALA A 237 35.56 -19.33 -9.10
CA ALA A 237 34.51 -18.49 -8.51
C ALA A 237 34.57 -18.43 -6.97
N LEU A 238 34.96 -19.53 -6.30
CA LEU A 238 35.18 -19.54 -4.84
C LEU A 238 36.41 -18.73 -4.37
N LEU A 239 37.32 -18.39 -5.27
CA LEU A 239 38.56 -17.65 -4.99
C LEU A 239 38.49 -16.18 -5.40
N GLN A 240 37.46 -15.77 -6.17
CA GLN A 240 37.24 -14.40 -6.59
C GLN A 240 36.31 -13.70 -5.59
N THR A 241 36.72 -12.55 -5.07
CA THR A 241 35.76 -11.59 -4.52
C THR A 241 34.85 -11.10 -5.66
N PRO A 242 33.52 -11.10 -5.50
CA PRO A 242 32.60 -10.51 -6.47
C PRO A 242 33.03 -9.08 -6.79
N ARG A 243 33.10 -8.76 -8.09
CA ARG A 243 33.37 -7.40 -8.54
C ARG A 243 32.04 -6.74 -8.82
N CYS A 244 31.80 -5.58 -8.20
CA CYS A 244 30.75 -4.71 -8.67
C CYS A 244 31.17 -4.19 -10.06
N ASP A 245 30.32 -4.37 -11.06
CA ASP A 245 30.63 -3.94 -12.43
C ASP A 245 30.79 -2.41 -12.50
N SER A 246 31.64 -1.95 -13.42
CA SER A 246 32.03 -0.55 -13.55
C SER A 246 30.95 0.33 -14.23
N ARG A 247 29.71 0.26 -13.74
CA ARG A 247 28.64 1.19 -14.10
C ARG A 247 28.69 2.44 -13.23
N GLU A 248 28.08 3.53 -13.70
CA GLU A 248 27.89 4.71 -12.88
C GLU A 248 26.81 4.45 -11.81
N PRO A 249 26.94 5.02 -10.59
CA PRO A 249 25.94 4.89 -9.55
C PRO A 249 24.73 5.77 -9.85
N PHE A 250 23.53 5.28 -9.50
CA PHE A 250 22.27 6.01 -9.68
C PHE A 250 22.25 7.34 -8.90
N HIS A 251 22.94 7.38 -7.74
CA HIS A 251 23.12 8.60 -6.96
C HIS A 251 24.60 8.86 -6.66
N PRO A 252 25.16 10.05 -6.92
CA PRO A 252 26.60 10.31 -6.89
C PRO A 252 27.26 10.19 -5.51
N GLU A 253 26.48 10.12 -4.42
CA GLU A 253 26.96 9.97 -3.04
C GLU A 253 26.56 8.61 -2.43
N VAL A 254 26.02 7.69 -3.23
CA VAL A 254 25.64 6.33 -2.80
C VAL A 254 26.59 5.32 -3.45
N PRO A 255 27.33 4.52 -2.67
CA PRO A 255 28.11 3.40 -3.19
C PRO A 255 27.22 2.36 -3.89
N LEU A 256 27.72 1.78 -4.99
CA LEU A 256 26.99 0.81 -5.83
C LEU A 256 26.48 -0.39 -5.03
N GLU A 257 27.24 -0.83 -4.02
CA GLU A 257 26.92 -1.99 -3.17
C GLU A 257 25.63 -1.77 -2.35
N LEU A 258 25.21 -0.52 -2.15
CA LEU A 258 23.97 -0.20 -1.44
C LEU A 258 22.72 -0.26 -2.35
N GLU A 259 22.89 -0.29 -3.68
CA GLU A 259 21.78 -0.05 -4.59
C GLU A 259 20.72 -1.15 -4.57
N SER A 260 21.16 -2.41 -4.53
CA SER A 260 20.26 -3.56 -4.39
C SER A 260 19.47 -3.54 -3.06
N ILE A 261 20.08 -3.05 -1.97
CA ILE A 261 19.43 -2.90 -0.66
C ILE A 261 18.32 -1.85 -0.74
N ILE A 262 18.62 -0.68 -1.31
CA ILE A 262 17.66 0.42 -1.51
C ILE A 262 16.49 -0.04 -2.38
N ALA A 263 16.76 -0.75 -3.47
CA ALA A 263 15.75 -1.31 -4.35
C ALA A 263 14.84 -2.32 -3.63
N LEU A 264 15.42 -3.26 -2.86
CA LEU A 264 14.68 -4.24 -2.06
C LEU A 264 13.78 -3.59 -1.01
N ASP A 265 14.24 -2.53 -0.34
CA ASP A 265 13.46 -1.79 0.64
C ASP A 265 12.26 -1.05 0.01
N ILE A 266 12.47 -0.38 -1.13
CA ILE A 266 11.37 0.25 -1.89
C ILE A 266 10.36 -0.80 -2.38
N LEU A 267 10.86 -1.94 -2.88
CA LEU A 267 10.02 -3.05 -3.34
C LEU A 267 9.26 -3.75 -2.19
N SER A 268 9.79 -3.74 -0.96
CA SER A 268 9.05 -4.19 0.23
C SER A 268 7.80 -3.34 0.45
N ALA A 269 7.93 -2.02 0.36
CA ALA A 269 6.79 -1.10 0.45
C ALA A 269 5.81 -1.25 -0.72
N TYR A 270 6.29 -1.49 -1.95
CA TYR A 270 5.45 -1.81 -3.11
C TYR A 270 4.61 -3.09 -2.90
N GLU A 271 5.25 -4.19 -2.47
CA GLU A 271 4.58 -5.47 -2.20
C GLU A 271 3.53 -5.34 -1.08
N TYR A 272 3.75 -4.48 -0.08
CA TYR A 272 2.75 -4.13 0.92
C TYR A 272 1.60 -3.29 0.33
N ALA A 273 1.93 -2.11 -0.19
CA ALA A 273 0.97 -1.05 -0.48
C ALA A 273 0.14 -1.29 -1.74
N GLN A 274 0.78 -1.76 -2.81
CA GLN A 274 0.10 -2.00 -4.08
C GLN A 274 -0.49 -3.42 -4.16
N ARG A 275 0.19 -4.41 -3.55
CA ARG A 275 -0.14 -5.83 -3.73
C ARG A 275 -0.75 -6.52 -2.52
N GLY A 276 -0.70 -5.91 -1.33
CA GLY A 276 -1.14 -6.54 -0.07
C GLY A 276 -0.38 -7.82 0.30
N ASN A 277 0.78 -8.08 -0.31
CA ASN A 277 1.49 -9.35 -0.21
C ASN A 277 2.52 -9.33 0.92
N LEU A 278 2.03 -9.50 2.15
CA LEU A 278 2.86 -9.45 3.37
C LEU A 278 4.05 -10.43 3.34
N LYS A 279 3.88 -11.63 2.75
CA LYS A 279 4.96 -12.62 2.64
C LYS A 279 6.09 -12.14 1.72
N LYS A 280 5.76 -11.45 0.62
CA LYS A 280 6.78 -10.85 -0.25
C LYS A 280 7.38 -9.60 0.36
N MET A 281 6.59 -8.74 0.99
CA MET A 281 7.08 -7.59 1.77
C MET A 281 8.17 -8.03 2.77
N GLU A 282 7.86 -9.03 3.60
CA GLU A 282 8.79 -9.65 4.56
C GLU A 282 10.03 -10.21 3.85
N SER A 283 9.84 -11.01 2.79
CA SER A 283 10.95 -11.62 2.05
C SER A 283 11.92 -10.58 1.46
N ARG A 284 11.41 -9.45 0.93
CA ARG A 284 12.26 -8.38 0.39
C ARG A 284 12.98 -7.59 1.48
N ALA A 285 12.29 -7.23 2.57
CA ALA A 285 12.94 -6.59 3.72
C ALA A 285 14.00 -7.50 4.38
N GLY A 286 13.74 -8.81 4.45
CA GLY A 286 14.71 -9.79 4.95
C GLY A 286 15.94 -9.92 4.05
N GLN A 287 15.77 -9.90 2.73
CA GLN A 287 16.90 -9.85 1.77
C GLN A 287 17.73 -8.57 1.95
N ALA A 288 17.08 -7.40 2.05
CA ALA A 288 17.73 -6.12 2.30
C ALA A 288 18.55 -6.15 3.60
N LEU A 289 17.97 -6.68 4.69
CA LEU A 289 18.67 -6.80 5.98
C LEU A 289 19.92 -7.67 5.91
N MET A 290 19.82 -8.84 5.25
CA MET A 290 20.96 -9.76 5.14
C MET A 290 22.10 -9.15 4.31
N ALA A 291 21.78 -8.40 3.25
CA ALA A 291 22.76 -7.65 2.47
C ALA A 291 23.36 -6.46 3.26
N ALA A 292 22.54 -5.72 4.01
CA ALA A 292 23.03 -4.65 4.89
C ALA A 292 23.94 -5.19 6.02
N MET A 293 23.65 -6.39 6.51
CA MET A 293 24.48 -7.08 7.50
C MET A 293 25.78 -7.63 6.92
N SER A 294 25.78 -8.17 5.70
CA SER A 294 27.03 -8.65 5.05
C SER A 294 27.98 -7.50 4.71
N LEU A 295 27.45 -6.32 4.36
CA LEU A 295 28.21 -5.06 4.24
C LEU A 295 28.55 -4.40 5.58
N SER A 296 28.22 -5.04 6.72
CA SER A 296 28.50 -4.54 8.08
C SER A 296 27.92 -3.15 8.41
N LEU A 297 26.85 -2.71 7.72
CA LEU A 297 26.26 -1.37 7.90
C LEU A 297 25.64 -1.13 9.28
N HIS A 298 25.55 -2.18 10.09
CA HIS A 298 25.05 -2.20 11.48
C HIS A 298 26.15 -1.91 12.53
N LEU A 299 27.42 -1.86 12.09
CA LEU A 299 28.57 -1.52 12.91
C LEU A 299 29.00 -0.07 12.66
N ARG A 300 29.81 0.49 13.56
CA ARG A 300 30.40 1.81 13.36
C ARG A 300 31.56 1.68 12.37
N ASP A 301 31.58 2.57 11.38
CA ASP A 301 32.69 2.70 10.43
C ASP A 301 33.82 3.47 11.12
N ASP A 302 34.80 2.75 11.69
CA ASP A 302 35.91 3.33 12.46
C ASP A 302 37.05 3.87 11.58
N ASP A 303 37.13 3.44 10.31
CA ASP A 303 38.25 3.67 9.42
C ASP A 303 38.01 4.77 8.36
N GLY A 304 36.85 5.47 8.39
CA GLY A 304 36.45 6.43 7.36
C GLY A 304 35.62 7.62 7.85
N GLU A 305 35.37 8.59 6.95
CA GLU A 305 34.46 9.71 7.23
C GLU A 305 33.00 9.23 7.36
N PRO A 306 32.16 9.92 8.16
CA PRO A 306 30.73 9.63 8.29
C PRO A 306 29.96 9.53 6.96
N ASN A 307 29.74 8.31 6.47
CA ASN A 307 28.95 8.09 5.26
C ASN A 307 27.44 8.12 5.60
N GLU A 308 26.80 9.26 5.34
CA GLU A 308 25.37 9.47 5.57
C GLU A 308 24.49 8.50 4.74
N ALA A 309 24.90 8.12 3.53
CA ALA A 309 24.17 7.13 2.73
C ALA A 309 24.13 5.76 3.43
N LYS A 310 25.26 5.25 3.94
CA LYS A 310 25.30 4.00 4.74
C LYS A 310 24.37 4.07 5.96
N ARG A 311 24.36 5.21 6.68
CA ARG A 311 23.51 5.43 7.86
C ARG A 311 22.03 5.39 7.48
N ARG A 312 21.62 6.12 6.43
CA ARG A 312 20.24 6.15 5.95
C ARG A 312 19.78 4.78 5.48
N VAL A 313 20.58 4.10 4.66
CA VAL A 313 20.28 2.73 4.20
C VAL A 313 20.05 1.81 5.40
N TRP A 314 21.01 1.71 6.32
CA TRP A 314 20.87 0.86 7.51
C TRP A 314 19.58 1.12 8.31
N TRP A 315 19.32 2.37 8.68
CA TRP A 315 18.19 2.71 9.54
C TRP A 315 16.83 2.65 8.82
N MET A 316 16.79 2.88 7.50
CA MET A 316 15.57 2.69 6.71
C MET A 316 15.29 1.20 6.44
N THR A 317 16.31 0.37 6.21
CA THR A 317 16.17 -1.11 6.18
C THR A 317 15.64 -1.63 7.51
N TYR A 318 16.17 -1.13 8.64
CA TYR A 318 15.65 -1.45 9.97
C TYR A 318 14.16 -1.11 10.13
N ILE A 319 13.71 0.05 9.60
CA ILE A 319 12.30 0.42 9.57
C ILE A 319 11.49 -0.57 8.73
N CYS A 320 11.94 -0.93 7.53
CA CYS A 320 11.26 -1.88 6.64
C CYS A 320 11.04 -3.25 7.29
N VAL A 321 12.09 -3.85 7.86
CA VAL A 321 12.00 -5.17 8.53
C VAL A 321 11.07 -5.07 9.75
N SER A 322 11.23 -4.04 10.57
CA SER A 322 10.37 -3.82 11.73
C SER A 322 8.91 -3.65 11.31
N GLN A 323 8.65 -2.94 10.21
CA GLN A 323 7.31 -2.73 9.67
C GLN A 323 6.70 -4.03 9.15
N ALA A 324 7.48 -4.88 8.47
CA ALA A 324 7.04 -6.19 8.02
C ALA A 324 6.64 -7.09 9.21
N ALA A 325 7.47 -7.12 10.27
CA ALA A 325 7.15 -7.83 11.52
C ALA A 325 5.87 -7.28 12.20
N ILE A 326 5.72 -5.96 12.29
CA ILE A 326 4.54 -5.29 12.88
C ILE A 326 3.25 -5.63 12.12
N VAL A 327 3.27 -5.59 10.78
CA VAL A 327 2.08 -5.81 9.94
C VAL A 327 1.73 -7.28 9.80
N GLY A 328 2.75 -8.14 9.64
CA GLY A 328 2.59 -9.60 9.58
C GLY A 328 2.26 -10.25 10.94
N ASN A 329 2.47 -9.52 12.05
CA ASN A 329 2.49 -10.04 13.42
C ASN A 329 3.46 -11.24 13.58
N ILE A 330 4.65 -11.09 13.00
CA ILE A 330 5.71 -12.09 13.00
C ILE A 330 6.70 -11.75 14.10
N GLU A 331 7.11 -12.76 14.87
CA GLU A 331 8.10 -12.59 15.92
C GLU A 331 9.45 -12.22 15.27
N PRO A 332 10.02 -11.03 15.54
CA PRO A 332 11.17 -10.48 14.80
C PRO A 332 12.49 -11.13 15.27
N SER A 333 12.55 -12.45 15.17
CA SER A 333 13.62 -13.31 15.71
C SER A 333 14.99 -12.88 15.19
N ILE A 334 15.07 -12.40 13.94
CA ILE A 334 16.31 -11.88 13.37
C ILE A 334 16.72 -10.54 14.00
N LEU A 335 15.81 -9.58 14.19
CA LEU A 335 16.15 -8.29 14.82
C LEU A 335 16.51 -8.46 16.30
N ALA A 336 15.78 -9.33 17.02
CA ALA A 336 16.01 -9.57 18.45
C ALA A 336 17.42 -10.08 18.77
N VAL A 337 18.06 -10.81 17.83
CA VAL A 337 19.44 -11.30 17.95
C VAL A 337 20.48 -10.17 17.87
N PHE A 338 20.20 -9.10 17.12
CA PHE A 338 21.20 -8.07 16.78
C PHE A 338 20.95 -6.68 17.38
N ILE A 339 19.78 -6.39 17.98
CA ILE A 339 19.51 -5.09 18.62
C ILE A 339 20.62 -4.64 19.60
N PRO A 340 21.21 -5.50 20.46
CA PRO A 340 22.28 -5.09 21.37
C PRO A 340 23.63 -4.81 20.70
N THR A 341 23.82 -5.18 19.43
CA THR A 341 25.11 -5.09 18.71
C THR A 341 25.14 -3.98 17.65
N PHE A 342 24.07 -3.19 17.51
CA PHE A 342 24.04 -2.07 16.56
C PHE A 342 24.84 -0.88 17.09
N ALA A 343 25.86 -0.47 16.33
CA ALA A 343 26.75 0.65 16.66
C ALA A 343 26.68 1.81 15.66
N THR A 344 25.90 1.67 14.58
CA THR A 344 25.67 2.71 13.57
C THR A 344 24.96 3.92 14.17
N GLU A 345 25.58 5.09 14.05
CA GLU A 345 24.95 6.36 14.44
C GLU A 345 23.67 6.65 13.64
N TYR A 346 22.74 7.41 14.22
CA TYR A 346 21.56 7.87 13.50
C TYR A 346 21.96 8.81 12.33
N PRO A 347 21.20 8.83 11.21
CA PRO A 347 21.38 9.82 10.16
C PRO A 347 20.95 11.20 10.64
N ALA A 348 21.52 12.26 10.06
CA ALA A 348 21.32 13.63 10.54
C ALA A 348 20.80 14.56 9.42
N LEU A 349 19.60 15.11 9.60
CA LEU A 349 19.10 16.18 8.73
C LEU A 349 19.70 17.52 9.17
N LYS A 350 20.11 18.36 8.21
CA LYS A 350 20.63 19.72 8.50
C LYS A 350 19.62 20.61 9.23
N SER A 351 18.33 20.40 8.97
CA SER A 351 17.22 21.11 9.61
C SER A 351 16.87 20.57 11.01
N ASP A 352 17.17 19.30 11.30
CA ASP A 352 16.77 18.61 12.52
C ASP A 352 17.57 17.31 12.75
N VAL A 353 18.60 17.39 13.57
CA VAL A 353 19.52 16.26 13.83
C VAL A 353 18.89 15.11 14.62
N GLU A 354 17.75 15.31 15.28
CA GLU A 354 17.11 14.26 16.10
C GLU A 354 15.93 13.55 15.39
N ALA A 355 15.47 14.08 14.24
CA ALA A 355 14.27 13.60 13.55
C ALA A 355 14.28 12.08 13.29
N PHE A 356 15.40 11.55 12.79
CA PHE A 356 15.58 10.11 12.60
C PHE A 356 15.61 9.33 13.91
N SER A 357 16.33 9.82 14.93
CA SER A 357 16.42 9.12 16.22
C SER A 357 15.04 8.92 16.85
N PHE A 358 14.20 9.97 16.86
CA PHE A 358 12.83 9.88 17.35
C PHE A 358 11.94 8.96 16.50
N LEU A 359 12.11 8.95 15.17
CA LEU A 359 11.39 8.03 14.28
C LEU A 359 11.75 6.56 14.58
N ILE A 360 13.03 6.26 14.77
CA ILE A 360 13.51 4.92 15.10
C ILE A 360 13.03 4.48 16.48
N GLN A 361 13.10 5.36 17.50
CA GLN A 361 12.55 5.08 18.83
C GLN A 361 11.04 4.80 18.77
N ALA A 362 10.28 5.53 17.95
CA ALA A 362 8.87 5.27 17.74
C ALA A 362 8.59 3.95 17.00
N GLN A 363 9.44 3.56 16.05
CA GLN A 363 9.37 2.26 15.39
C GLN A 363 9.69 1.10 16.37
N GLN A 364 10.68 1.28 17.24
CA GLN A 364 11.02 0.34 18.32
C GLN A 364 9.86 0.17 19.31
N ALA A 365 9.28 1.28 19.78
CA ALA A 365 8.13 1.25 20.68
C ALA A 365 6.89 0.59 20.03
N MET A 366 6.67 0.80 18.73
CA MET A 366 5.62 0.11 17.96
C MET A 366 5.87 -1.41 17.87
N LEU A 367 7.11 -1.83 17.64
CA LEU A 367 7.49 -3.24 17.58
C LEU A 367 7.28 -3.92 18.94
N ALA A 368 7.82 -3.31 20.01
CA ALA A 368 7.68 -3.79 21.39
C ALA A 368 6.21 -3.91 21.82
N THR A 369 5.37 -2.92 21.48
CA THR A 369 3.94 -2.98 21.81
C THR A 369 3.18 -4.01 20.95
N THR A 370 3.68 -4.32 19.75
CA THR A 370 3.13 -5.39 18.92
C THR A 370 3.47 -6.77 19.47
N GLN A 371 4.70 -6.97 19.93
CA GLN A 371 5.11 -8.17 20.67
C GLN A 371 4.26 -8.35 21.94
N PHE A 372 4.13 -7.31 22.77
CA PHE A 372 3.24 -7.31 23.94
C PHE A 372 1.80 -7.69 23.59
N SER A 373 1.22 -7.14 22.51
CA SER A 373 -0.15 -7.50 22.11
C SER A 373 -0.29 -8.98 21.75
N THR A 374 0.78 -9.64 21.32
CA THR A 374 0.80 -11.09 21.03
C THR A 374 1.08 -11.91 22.29
N GLU A 375 1.91 -11.43 23.22
CA GLU A 375 2.10 -12.02 24.55
C GLU A 375 0.80 -12.01 25.37
N LEU A 376 0.11 -10.86 25.44
CA LEU A 376 -1.21 -10.71 26.07
C LEU A 376 -2.24 -11.66 25.44
N SER A 377 -2.32 -11.72 24.10
CA SER A 377 -3.17 -12.69 23.39
C SER A 377 -2.85 -14.15 23.72
N LYS A 378 -1.59 -14.51 24.01
CA LYS A 378 -1.20 -15.85 24.43
C LYS A 378 -1.59 -16.08 25.91
N ALA A 379 -1.29 -15.13 26.80
CA ALA A 379 -1.59 -15.21 28.22
C ALA A 379 -3.10 -15.37 28.48
N VAL A 380 -3.95 -14.54 27.86
CA VAL A 380 -5.42 -14.62 27.99
C VAL A 380 -5.96 -15.97 27.50
N LYS A 381 -5.42 -16.53 26.40
CA LYS A 381 -5.89 -17.81 25.83
C LYS A 381 -5.48 -19.06 26.60
N PHE A 382 -4.35 -19.01 27.29
CA PHE A 382 -3.76 -20.16 27.99
C PHE A 382 -3.77 -20.00 29.51
N ASN A 383 -4.54 -19.04 30.04
CA ASN A 383 -4.59 -18.67 31.46
C ASN A 383 -3.18 -18.49 32.05
N GLY A 384 -2.33 -17.76 31.33
CA GLY A 384 -0.96 -17.44 31.71
C GLY A 384 -0.89 -16.43 32.87
N ASP A 385 0.33 -16.19 33.33
CA ASP A 385 0.65 -15.21 34.37
C ASP A 385 0.29 -13.78 33.91
N MET A 386 -0.77 -13.22 34.49
CA MET A 386 -1.24 -11.86 34.21
C MET A 386 -0.49 -10.79 34.99
N ASP A 387 0.19 -11.12 36.09
CA ASP A 387 0.95 -10.14 36.88
C ASP A 387 2.17 -9.68 36.08
N ARG A 388 2.91 -10.61 35.46
CA ARG A 388 3.99 -10.29 34.52
C ARG A 388 3.52 -9.46 33.31
N ILE A 389 2.31 -9.71 32.81
CA ILE A 389 1.71 -8.94 31.71
C ILE A 389 1.38 -7.51 32.17
N ASN A 390 0.84 -7.35 33.37
CA ASN A 390 0.56 -6.04 33.96
C ASN A 390 1.84 -5.23 34.22
N GLU A 391 2.90 -5.85 34.75
CA GLU A 391 4.22 -5.23 34.90
C GLU A 391 4.78 -4.73 33.56
N ARG A 392 4.75 -5.58 32.53
CA ARG A 392 5.22 -5.21 31.18
C ARG A 392 4.37 -4.10 30.56
N MET A 393 3.06 -4.07 30.84
CA MET A 393 2.17 -3.01 30.39
C MET A 393 2.52 -1.65 31.04
N MET A 394 2.82 -1.63 32.34
CA MET A 394 3.26 -0.42 33.05
C MET A 394 4.58 0.13 32.51
N GLU A 395 5.56 -0.74 32.29
CA GLU A 395 6.87 -0.38 31.73
C GLU A 395 6.71 0.28 30.35
N LEU A 396 5.89 -0.33 29.48
CA LEU A 396 5.64 0.17 28.12
C LEU A 396 4.83 1.49 28.11
N ASP A 397 3.80 1.67 28.94
CA ASP A 397 3.08 2.97 28.99
C ASP A 397 3.97 4.07 29.56
N SER A 398 4.79 3.78 30.59
CA SER A 398 5.74 4.75 31.13
C SER A 398 6.78 5.19 30.10
N HIS A 399 7.27 4.25 29.27
CA HIS A 399 8.20 4.57 28.19
C HIS A 399 7.51 5.39 27.07
N LEU A 400 6.31 4.97 26.64
CA LEU A 400 5.52 5.68 25.64
C LEU A 400 5.12 7.09 26.08
N GLU A 401 4.68 7.28 27.33
CA GLU A 401 4.35 8.60 27.90
C GLU A 401 5.57 9.54 27.85
N SER A 402 6.77 9.04 28.18
CA SER A 402 8.01 9.82 28.09
C SER A 402 8.28 10.30 26.65
N LEU A 403 8.18 9.41 25.66
CA LEU A 403 8.38 9.76 24.25
C LEU A 403 7.28 10.70 23.72
N ILE A 404 6.02 10.44 24.06
CA ILE A 404 4.87 11.25 23.63
C ILE A 404 4.94 12.65 24.23
N LYS A 405 5.34 12.80 25.50
CA LYS A 405 5.51 14.11 26.14
C LYS A 405 6.55 14.98 25.41
N VAL A 406 7.62 14.38 24.90
CA VAL A 406 8.58 15.08 24.04
C VAL A 406 7.95 15.38 22.68
N ALA A 407 7.26 14.41 22.06
CA ALA A 407 6.61 14.58 20.77
C ALA A 407 5.52 15.67 20.74
N ASP A 408 4.76 15.82 21.83
CA ASP A 408 3.72 16.85 21.99
C ASP A 408 4.31 18.25 22.22
N SER A 409 5.58 18.37 22.62
CA SER A 409 6.26 19.67 22.79
C SER A 409 6.66 20.35 21.48
N TRP A 410 6.71 19.61 20.37
CA TRP A 410 7.16 20.12 19.07
C TRP A 410 6.14 21.05 18.41
N VAL A 411 6.59 22.21 17.95
CA VAL A 411 5.78 23.12 17.12
C VAL A 411 6.02 22.76 15.65
N ILE A 412 5.11 21.97 15.08
CA ILE A 412 5.14 21.64 13.65
C ILE A 412 4.52 22.80 12.87
N GLN A 413 5.26 23.37 11.91
CA GLN A 413 4.74 24.45 11.07
C GLN A 413 3.66 23.91 10.11
N PRO A 414 2.52 24.61 9.94
CA PRO A 414 1.36 24.11 9.18
C PRO A 414 1.53 24.15 7.64
N THR A 415 2.77 24.15 7.13
CA THR A 415 3.04 24.26 5.68
C THR A 415 2.94 22.89 5.00
N MET A 416 1.72 22.55 4.56
CA MET A 416 1.38 21.25 3.98
C MET A 416 1.95 21.00 2.57
N THR A 417 2.35 22.06 1.86
CA THR A 417 2.81 22.01 0.46
C THR A 417 4.17 22.68 0.28
N ALA A 418 5.08 22.53 1.24
CA ALA A 418 6.46 22.97 1.04
C ALA A 418 7.19 22.04 0.06
N THR A 419 8.01 22.61 -0.82
CA THR A 419 8.92 21.86 -1.69
C THR A 419 10.08 21.29 -0.86
N VAL A 420 10.57 20.10 -1.21
CA VAL A 420 11.84 19.59 -0.65
C VAL A 420 12.99 20.50 -1.12
N ASP A 421 13.99 20.70 -0.26
CA ASP A 421 15.18 21.48 -0.55
C ASP A 421 16.44 20.82 0.07
N PRO A 422 17.66 21.30 -0.20
CA PRO A 422 18.91 20.74 0.33
C PRO A 422 19.10 20.83 1.86
N THR A 423 18.16 21.42 2.59
CA THR A 423 18.11 21.44 4.07
C THR A 423 17.19 20.37 4.65
N GLU A 424 16.36 19.75 3.81
CA GLU A 424 15.42 18.68 4.15
C GLU A 424 14.36 19.06 5.21
N GLY A 425 14.04 20.35 5.35
CA GLY A 425 13.08 20.83 6.36
C GLY A 425 11.69 20.18 6.25
N VAL A 426 11.26 19.81 5.04
CA VAL A 426 10.01 19.06 4.82
C VAL A 426 10.11 17.62 5.33
N VAL A 427 11.25 16.97 5.10
CA VAL A 427 11.54 15.61 5.58
C VAL A 427 11.52 15.59 7.11
N SER A 428 12.20 16.53 7.77
CA SER A 428 12.16 16.70 9.24
C SER A 428 10.70 16.74 9.76
N ARG A 429 9.85 17.61 9.19
CA ARG A 429 8.44 17.69 9.58
C ARG A 429 7.70 16.37 9.36
N SER A 430 7.88 15.73 8.20
CA SER A 430 7.29 14.42 7.93
C SER A 430 7.72 13.37 8.95
N LEU A 431 9.02 13.26 9.29
CA LEU A 431 9.50 12.29 10.28
C LEU A 431 8.93 12.57 11.68
N ARG A 432 8.77 13.84 12.07
CA ARG A 432 8.13 14.24 13.33
C ARG A 432 6.62 13.90 13.33
N CYS A 433 5.90 14.10 12.23
CA CYS A 433 4.49 13.67 12.08
C CYS A 433 4.36 12.13 12.12
N MET A 434 5.19 11.40 11.35
CA MET A 434 5.26 9.94 11.36
C MET A 434 5.56 9.39 12.76
N THR A 435 6.45 10.06 13.51
CA THR A 435 6.76 9.75 14.92
C THR A 435 5.52 9.88 15.80
N ARG A 436 4.81 11.02 15.74
CA ARG A 436 3.55 11.21 16.50
C ARG A 436 2.52 10.14 16.19
N ILE A 437 2.34 9.81 14.91
CA ILE A 437 1.39 8.77 14.47
C ILE A 437 1.79 7.39 15.02
N LYS A 438 3.07 7.02 14.92
CA LYS A 438 3.59 5.73 15.43
C LYS A 438 3.48 5.63 16.95
N LEU A 439 3.90 6.64 17.71
CA LEU A 439 3.81 6.61 19.18
C LEU A 439 2.36 6.49 19.68
N ASN A 440 1.43 7.24 19.08
CA ASN A 440 0.02 7.17 19.48
C ASN A 440 -0.65 5.86 19.03
N SER A 441 -0.32 5.31 17.85
CA SER A 441 -0.81 3.98 17.43
C SER A 441 -0.27 2.86 18.31
N ALA A 442 0.99 2.94 18.74
CA ALA A 442 1.56 2.04 19.74
C ALA A 442 0.76 2.15 21.06
N ARG A 443 0.52 3.36 21.55
CA ARG A 443 -0.27 3.56 22.79
C ARG A 443 -1.71 3.03 22.69
N ILE A 444 -2.39 3.21 21.56
CA ILE A 444 -3.68 2.54 21.33
C ILE A 444 -3.51 1.01 21.36
N LYS A 445 -2.43 0.47 20.78
CA LYS A 445 -2.21 -0.99 20.71
C LYS A 445 -1.98 -1.58 22.11
N LEU A 446 -1.38 -0.82 23.02
CA LEU A 446 -1.22 -1.17 24.44
C LEU A 446 -2.56 -1.20 25.19
N HIS A 447 -3.36 -0.13 25.08
CA HIS A 447 -4.57 0.05 25.89
C HIS A 447 -5.87 -0.51 25.28
N ARG A 448 -5.91 -0.87 23.98
CA ARG A 448 -7.13 -1.31 23.28
C ARG A 448 -7.81 -2.52 23.91
N TYR A 449 -7.05 -3.43 24.53
CA TYR A 449 -7.61 -4.61 25.19
C TYR A 449 -8.47 -4.17 26.38
N SER A 450 -7.87 -3.58 27.42
CA SER A 450 -8.60 -3.13 28.62
C SER A 450 -9.67 -2.07 28.30
N ALA A 451 -9.49 -1.26 27.24
CA ALA A 451 -10.49 -0.29 26.79
C ALA A 451 -11.76 -0.92 26.19
N PHE A 452 -11.66 -2.05 25.47
CA PHE A 452 -12.71 -2.54 24.58
C PHE A 452 -12.99 -4.06 24.66
N GLU A 453 -12.41 -4.77 25.62
CA GLU A 453 -12.48 -6.22 25.84
C GLU A 453 -13.85 -6.84 25.55
N SER A 454 -14.92 -6.34 26.19
CA SER A 454 -16.31 -6.82 26.02
C SER A 454 -16.88 -6.69 24.58
N LYS A 455 -16.23 -5.96 23.68
CA LYS A 455 -16.74 -5.66 22.32
C LYS A 455 -15.94 -6.30 21.19
N LEU A 456 -14.70 -6.71 21.45
CA LEU A 456 -13.87 -7.43 20.46
C LEU A 456 -14.43 -8.82 20.09
N VAL A 457 -15.34 -9.35 20.91
CA VAL A 457 -16.07 -10.62 20.66
C VAL A 457 -17.27 -10.41 19.73
N GLY A 458 -18.09 -9.37 19.97
CA GLY A 458 -19.34 -9.16 19.22
C GLY A 458 -19.17 -8.77 17.75
N GLU A 459 -18.07 -8.11 17.39
CA GLU A 459 -17.76 -7.81 15.98
C GLU A 459 -17.39 -9.07 15.19
N ALA A 460 -16.88 -10.13 15.84
CA ALA A 460 -16.65 -11.41 15.20
C ALA A 460 -17.98 -12.13 14.86
N GLU A 461 -18.95 -12.13 15.78
CA GLU A 461 -20.28 -12.69 15.54
C GLU A 461 -21.05 -11.92 14.46
N TYR A 462 -20.93 -10.59 14.42
CA TYR A 462 -21.56 -9.78 13.35
C TYR A 462 -20.91 -10.01 11.99
N ALA A 463 -19.58 -10.14 11.92
CA ALA A 463 -18.87 -10.46 10.67
C ALA A 463 -19.17 -11.89 10.16
N LEU A 464 -19.33 -12.86 11.08
CA LEU A 464 -19.73 -14.23 10.75
C LEU A 464 -21.19 -14.30 10.27
N SER A 465 -22.13 -13.71 11.01
CA SER A 465 -23.56 -13.71 10.64
C SER A 465 -23.86 -12.90 9.37
N ALA A 466 -23.13 -11.81 9.10
CA ALA A 466 -23.19 -11.12 7.82
C ALA A 466 -22.74 -12.02 6.66
N SER A 467 -21.72 -12.86 6.87
CA SER A 467 -21.27 -13.86 5.89
C SER A 467 -22.30 -14.99 5.69
N GLU A 468 -22.92 -15.49 6.76
CA GLU A 468 -23.92 -16.57 6.71
C GLU A 468 -25.24 -16.13 6.08
N SER A 469 -25.63 -14.86 6.22
CA SER A 469 -26.87 -14.31 5.65
C SER A 469 -26.92 -14.30 4.11
N SER A 470 -25.80 -14.62 3.45
CA SER A 470 -25.66 -14.63 1.98
C SER A 470 -25.54 -16.02 1.34
N SER A 471 -25.68 -17.10 2.11
CA SER A 471 -25.53 -18.49 1.60
C SER A 471 -26.70 -19.40 1.92
N ALA A 472 -27.76 -19.33 1.11
CA ALA A 472 -28.84 -20.30 1.09
C ALA A 472 -29.08 -20.82 -0.34
N THR A 473 -28.19 -21.68 -0.84
CA THR A 473 -28.41 -22.82 -1.79
C THR A 473 -27.14 -23.14 -2.60
N ALA A 474 -26.40 -24.18 -2.21
CA ALA A 474 -25.62 -25.06 -3.09
C ALA A 474 -24.94 -26.18 -2.27
N GLU A 475 -24.93 -27.40 -2.80
CA GLU A 475 -24.28 -28.55 -2.17
C GLU A 475 -22.81 -28.71 -2.60
N ASP A 476 -21.97 -29.00 -1.60
CA ASP A 476 -20.74 -29.81 -1.60
C ASP A 476 -19.75 -29.78 -2.80
N SER A 477 -18.60 -29.11 -2.60
CA SER A 477 -17.26 -29.59 -3.03
C SER A 477 -16.13 -28.71 -2.46
N PRO A 478 -14.98 -29.28 -2.02
CA PRO A 478 -13.96 -28.54 -1.27
C PRO A 478 -12.80 -28.00 -2.14
N SER A 479 -12.30 -26.80 -1.79
CA SER A 479 -10.93 -26.36 -2.13
C SER A 479 -10.42 -25.28 -1.16
N PRO A 480 -9.16 -25.34 -0.69
CA PRO A 480 -8.59 -24.35 0.22
C PRO A 480 -7.88 -23.20 -0.51
N GLY A 481 -7.92 -21.99 0.05
CA GLY A 481 -7.28 -20.81 -0.54
C GLY A 481 -7.44 -19.56 0.31
N ASP A 482 -6.82 -19.53 1.50
CA ASP A 482 -6.90 -18.41 2.43
C ASP A 482 -6.36 -17.10 1.82
N THR A 483 -7.21 -16.08 1.72
CA THR A 483 -6.83 -14.70 1.40
C THR A 483 -6.52 -13.92 2.68
N PRO A 484 -5.26 -13.49 2.91
CA PRO A 484 -4.85 -12.86 4.16
C PRO A 484 -5.09 -11.34 4.14
N SER A 485 -6.33 -10.91 4.30
CA SER A 485 -6.66 -9.50 4.59
C SER A 485 -7.11 -9.35 6.04
N LEU A 486 -6.62 -8.30 6.73
CA LEU A 486 -6.97 -7.90 8.12
C LEU A 486 -6.34 -8.68 9.29
N THR A 487 -5.25 -9.44 9.11
CA THR A 487 -4.55 -10.17 10.20
C THR A 487 -4.09 -9.28 11.38
N SER A 488 -3.66 -8.05 11.13
CA SER A 488 -3.22 -7.10 12.18
C SER A 488 -4.35 -6.58 13.09
N LEU A 489 -5.60 -6.54 12.60
CA LEU A 489 -6.78 -6.19 13.41
C LEU A 489 -7.36 -7.44 14.11
N THR A 490 -7.31 -8.59 13.45
CA THR A 490 -7.89 -9.86 13.94
C THR A 490 -6.99 -10.67 14.89
N SER A 491 -5.76 -10.21 15.17
CA SER A 491 -4.84 -10.90 16.11
C SER A 491 -5.34 -10.95 17.57
N LEU A 492 -6.44 -10.27 17.90
CA LEU A 492 -7.19 -10.37 19.16
C LEU A 492 -8.57 -11.02 19.02
N THR A 493 -9.13 -11.16 17.81
CA THR A 493 -10.53 -11.63 17.61
C THR A 493 -10.67 -13.16 17.60
N LYS A 494 -9.56 -13.92 17.60
CA LYS A 494 -9.56 -15.39 17.78
C LYS A 494 -9.38 -15.82 19.24
N VAL A 495 -10.12 -15.21 20.19
CA VAL A 495 -10.27 -15.73 21.56
C VAL A 495 -11.65 -16.36 21.63
N SER A 496 -11.70 -17.70 21.71
CA SER A 496 -12.96 -18.42 21.88
C SER A 496 -13.44 -18.29 23.33
N SER A 497 -14.75 -18.35 23.54
CA SER A 497 -15.40 -18.05 24.81
C SER A 497 -14.97 -18.94 25.98
N CYS A 498 -14.72 -18.31 27.13
CA CYS A 498 -14.84 -18.94 28.44
C CYS A 498 -15.87 -18.16 29.27
N SER A 499 -17.11 -18.64 29.28
CA SER A 499 -18.16 -18.09 30.15
C SER A 499 -17.81 -18.37 31.60
N SER A 500 -17.47 -17.34 32.36
CA SER A 500 -17.26 -17.44 33.81
C SER A 500 -17.74 -16.16 34.48
N GLU A 501 -19.03 -16.14 34.81
CA GLU A 501 -19.60 -15.22 35.80
C GLU A 501 -19.04 -15.59 37.18
N ASN A 502 -17.81 -15.16 37.46
CA ASN A 502 -17.22 -15.05 38.80
C ASN A 502 -15.89 -14.31 38.66
N SER A 503 -15.90 -12.99 38.87
CA SER A 503 -14.67 -12.20 38.93
C SER A 503 -13.86 -12.56 40.18
N PRO A 504 -12.65 -13.13 40.07
CA PRO A 504 -11.66 -12.90 41.12
C PRO A 504 -11.25 -11.43 41.05
N SER A 505 -10.98 -10.82 42.20
CA SER A 505 -10.46 -9.45 42.27
C SER A 505 -8.98 -9.41 41.87
N GLY A 506 -8.72 -9.54 40.56
CA GLY A 506 -7.43 -9.22 39.95
C GLY A 506 -7.26 -7.70 39.87
N SER A 507 -6.08 -7.21 40.23
CA SER A 507 -5.75 -5.77 40.17
C SER A 507 -5.43 -5.36 38.72
N ASP A 508 -6.46 -5.15 37.89
CA ASP A 508 -6.27 -4.55 36.57
C ASP A 508 -5.55 -3.21 36.70
N CYS A 509 -4.32 -3.14 36.18
CA CYS A 509 -3.46 -1.97 36.32
C CYS A 509 -4.10 -0.68 35.76
N PHE A 510 -4.91 -0.79 34.71
CA PHE A 510 -5.64 0.31 34.12
C PHE A 510 -7.12 -0.03 34.00
N SER A 511 -7.98 0.76 34.66
CA SER A 511 -9.43 0.61 34.49
C SER A 511 -9.83 0.80 33.02
N SER A 512 -10.87 0.08 32.57
CA SER A 512 -11.38 0.19 31.20
C SER A 512 -11.72 1.63 30.79
N HIS A 513 -12.26 2.43 31.71
CA HIS A 513 -12.53 3.86 31.48
C HIS A 513 -11.25 4.68 31.25
N GLN A 514 -10.18 4.42 32.01
CA GLN A 514 -8.89 5.08 31.86
C GLN A 514 -8.23 4.71 30.52
N SER A 515 -8.19 3.42 30.18
CA SER A 515 -7.66 2.94 28.90
C SER A 515 -8.45 3.48 27.70
N ALA A 516 -9.79 3.53 27.77
CA ALA A 516 -10.61 4.14 26.72
C ALA A 516 -10.34 5.64 26.54
N LYS A 517 -10.09 6.38 27.63
CA LYS A 517 -9.71 7.80 27.61
C LYS A 517 -8.31 8.03 27.03
N ILE A 518 -7.37 7.11 27.27
CA ILE A 518 -6.04 7.12 26.66
C ILE A 518 -6.16 6.89 25.15
N CYS A 519 -6.86 5.82 24.73
CA CYS A 519 -7.12 5.53 23.33
C CYS A 519 -7.79 6.70 22.59
N LEU A 520 -8.78 7.37 23.19
CA LEU A 520 -9.44 8.55 22.63
C LEU A 520 -8.46 9.68 22.32
N ARG A 521 -7.61 10.02 23.29
CA ARG A 521 -6.61 11.10 23.14
C ARG A 521 -5.61 10.75 22.06
N ALA A 522 -5.09 9.52 22.09
CA ALA A 522 -4.14 9.04 21.10
C ALA A 522 -4.73 9.07 19.68
N ALA A 523 -5.98 8.63 19.48
CA ALA A 523 -6.64 8.67 18.18
C ALA A 523 -6.87 10.10 17.67
N LEU A 524 -7.28 11.04 18.53
CA LEU A 524 -7.43 12.44 18.13
C LEU A 524 -6.08 13.10 17.80
N ASN A 525 -5.01 12.78 18.53
CA ASN A 525 -3.65 13.23 18.22
C ASN A 525 -3.12 12.64 16.90
N MET A 526 -3.47 11.38 16.59
CA MET A 526 -3.15 10.76 15.30
C MET A 526 -3.86 11.44 14.14
N ALA A 527 -5.16 11.71 14.26
CA ALA A 527 -5.93 12.38 13.22
C ALA A 527 -5.31 13.75 12.87
N GLN A 528 -4.99 14.57 13.88
CA GLN A 528 -4.27 15.83 13.67
C GLN A 528 -2.90 15.61 13.02
N ALA A 529 -2.12 14.63 13.45
CA ALA A 529 -0.81 14.35 12.87
C ALA A 529 -0.87 13.82 11.41
N PHE A 530 -2.00 13.24 10.98
CA PHE A 530 -2.28 12.89 9.58
C PHE A 530 -2.69 14.10 8.74
N ASP A 531 -3.37 15.08 9.34
CA ASP A 531 -3.63 16.38 8.71
C ASP A 531 -2.33 17.21 8.60
N ASP A 532 -1.45 17.15 9.61
CA ASP A 532 -0.15 17.84 9.64
C ASP A 532 0.93 17.16 8.76
N LEU A 533 0.68 15.96 8.22
CA LEU A 533 1.65 15.23 7.38
C LEU A 533 1.60 15.79 5.95
N PRO A 534 2.66 16.44 5.45
CA PRO A 534 2.61 17.20 4.20
C PRO A 534 2.31 16.33 2.98
N TYR A 535 1.86 16.98 1.92
CA TYR A 535 1.68 16.38 0.60
C TYR A 535 2.92 16.61 -0.27
N PRO A 536 3.19 15.76 -1.29
CA PRO A 536 4.20 16.06 -2.30
C PRO A 536 3.88 17.40 -2.99
N ASN A 537 4.89 18.27 -3.16
CA ASN A 537 4.73 19.50 -3.93
C ASN A 537 5.81 19.62 -5.03
N PRO A 538 5.47 19.29 -6.30
CA PRO A 538 6.30 19.64 -7.44
C PRO A 538 6.25 21.16 -7.71
N PRO A 539 7.38 21.89 -7.70
CA PRO A 539 7.39 23.36 -7.77
C PRO A 539 6.72 23.99 -9.00
N SER A 540 6.52 23.21 -10.07
CA SER A 540 6.11 23.64 -11.41
C SER A 540 4.67 23.31 -11.82
N GLN A 541 3.92 22.52 -11.02
CA GLN A 541 2.62 21.94 -11.43
C GLN A 541 1.44 22.42 -10.55
N GLN A 542 1.33 23.73 -10.31
CA GLN A 542 0.31 24.31 -9.42
C GLN A 542 -1.13 24.35 -9.99
N THR A 543 -1.47 23.48 -10.95
CA THR A 543 -2.72 23.58 -11.74
C THR A 543 -3.82 22.58 -11.36
N SER A 544 -3.56 21.59 -10.49
CA SER A 544 -4.57 20.67 -9.98
C SER A 544 -5.15 21.13 -8.63
N SER A 545 -6.48 21.15 -8.48
CA SER A 545 -7.12 21.38 -7.18
C SER A 545 -7.01 20.18 -6.23
N THR A 546 -6.65 19.00 -6.75
CA THR A 546 -6.42 17.77 -6.00
C THR A 546 -4.98 17.69 -5.50
N ALA A 547 -4.81 17.32 -4.23
CA ALA A 547 -3.48 17.09 -3.63
C ALA A 547 -2.86 15.77 -4.13
N TRP A 548 -1.55 15.79 -4.39
CA TRP A 548 -0.78 14.62 -4.84
C TRP A 548 -0.83 13.45 -3.84
N PRO A 549 -0.80 12.19 -4.30
CA PRO A 549 -0.82 11.02 -3.41
C PRO A 549 0.48 10.97 -2.59
N ARG A 550 0.35 10.87 -1.27
CA ARG A 550 1.49 10.60 -0.39
C ARG A 550 2.00 9.18 -0.67
N MET A 551 3.31 9.00 -0.89
CA MET A 551 3.87 7.67 -1.17
C MET A 551 4.29 6.95 0.11
N MET A 552 4.78 5.72 -0.04
CA MET A 552 5.32 4.88 1.05
C MET A 552 4.38 4.77 2.26
N PRO A 553 3.15 4.22 2.08
CA PRO A 553 2.04 4.29 3.04
C PRO A 553 2.19 3.33 4.25
N SER A 554 3.36 3.30 4.87
CA SER A 554 3.69 2.53 6.08
C SER A 554 2.79 2.84 7.29
N LEU A 555 2.02 3.93 7.24
CA LEU A 555 1.09 4.36 8.27
C LEU A 555 -0.37 3.95 8.03
N ALA A 556 -0.70 3.28 6.91
CA ALA A 556 -2.08 2.91 6.59
C ALA A 556 -2.74 1.98 7.65
N CYS A 557 -1.95 1.09 8.29
CA CYS A 557 -2.43 0.30 9.43
C CYS A 557 -2.70 1.15 10.69
N CYS A 558 -1.94 2.23 10.89
CA CYS A 558 -2.14 3.18 11.98
C CYS A 558 -3.43 3.99 11.75
N ALA A 559 -3.68 4.42 10.51
CA ALA A 559 -4.91 5.10 10.11
C ALA A 559 -6.16 4.25 10.42
N LEU A 560 -6.20 2.97 10.00
CA LEU A 560 -7.30 2.06 10.35
C LEU A 560 -7.50 1.89 11.87
N GLN A 561 -6.39 1.76 12.62
CA GLN A 561 -6.47 1.63 14.08
C GLN A 561 -7.05 2.89 14.74
N CYS A 562 -6.77 4.08 14.20
CA CYS A 562 -7.38 5.33 14.62
C CYS A 562 -8.89 5.35 14.29
N ALA A 563 -9.27 5.04 13.05
CA ALA A 563 -10.67 4.99 12.62
C ALA A 563 -11.52 4.03 13.46
N PHE A 564 -10.98 2.85 13.80
CA PHE A 564 -11.58 1.91 14.73
C PHE A 564 -11.90 2.58 16.07
N VAL A 565 -10.90 3.15 16.76
CA VAL A 565 -11.10 3.78 18.08
C VAL A 565 -12.12 4.91 18.04
N LEU A 566 -12.04 5.80 17.05
CA LEU A 566 -12.96 6.93 16.92
C LEU A 566 -14.41 6.44 16.72
N THR A 567 -14.59 5.37 15.94
CA THR A 567 -15.90 4.74 15.67
C THR A 567 -16.44 3.99 16.89
N THR A 568 -15.64 3.12 17.53
CA THR A 568 -16.03 2.38 18.75
C THR A 568 -16.43 3.35 19.87
N ILE A 569 -15.68 4.43 20.06
CA ILE A 569 -16.01 5.45 21.05
C ILE A 569 -17.24 6.23 20.60
N GLY A 570 -17.39 6.62 19.33
CA GLY A 570 -18.60 7.30 18.83
C GLY A 570 -19.88 6.48 19.04
N ASN A 571 -19.79 5.16 18.91
CA ASN A 571 -20.90 4.23 19.15
C ASN A 571 -21.20 4.02 20.65
N LEU A 572 -20.16 3.88 21.50
CA LEU A 572 -20.30 3.88 22.97
C LEU A 572 -20.94 5.17 23.48
N THR A 573 -20.48 6.29 22.94
CA THR A 573 -20.93 7.66 23.20
C THR A 573 -22.42 7.74 22.88
N ARG A 574 -22.84 7.43 21.63
CA ARG A 574 -24.26 7.37 21.23
C ARG A 574 -25.13 6.46 22.09
N SER A 575 -24.64 5.26 22.42
CA SER A 575 -25.38 4.25 23.20
C SER A 575 -25.64 4.63 24.66
N ARG A 576 -24.86 5.55 25.24
CA ARG A 576 -24.97 5.93 26.66
C ARG A 576 -25.77 7.22 26.91
N TYR A 577 -26.43 7.80 25.90
CA TYR A 577 -27.20 9.02 26.09
C TYR A 577 -28.60 8.79 26.65
N SER A 578 -28.79 9.25 27.89
CA SER A 578 -30.05 9.29 28.62
C SER A 578 -30.60 10.72 28.71
N GLY A 579 -31.01 11.29 27.57
CA GLY A 579 -32.02 12.36 27.46
C GLY A 579 -31.72 13.77 28.01
N ASP A 580 -30.78 13.97 28.94
CA ASP A 580 -30.51 15.28 29.54
C ASP A 580 -29.83 16.27 28.56
N ALA A 581 -30.27 17.52 28.59
CA ALA A 581 -29.81 18.58 27.69
C ALA A 581 -28.34 18.97 27.90
N GLN A 582 -27.84 19.00 29.15
CA GLN A 582 -26.43 19.32 29.41
C GLN A 582 -25.51 18.19 28.94
N THR A 583 -25.91 16.95 29.23
CA THR A 583 -25.24 15.73 28.77
C THR A 583 -25.24 15.65 27.24
N ALA A 584 -26.37 15.97 26.58
CA ALA A 584 -26.48 16.04 25.12
C ALA A 584 -25.63 17.18 24.48
N SER A 585 -25.40 18.29 25.19
CA SER A 585 -24.48 19.34 24.72
C SER A 585 -23.02 18.89 24.71
N ILE A 586 -22.59 18.21 25.79
CA ILE A 586 -21.25 17.61 25.88
C ILE A 586 -21.10 16.50 24.83
N ALA A 587 -22.17 15.71 24.61
CA ALA A 587 -22.26 14.68 23.60
C ALA A 587 -21.97 15.18 22.20
N GLY A 588 -22.70 16.22 21.77
CA GLY A 588 -22.57 16.80 20.43
C GLY A 588 -21.15 17.29 20.17
N ARG A 589 -20.50 17.91 21.17
CA ARG A 589 -19.10 18.34 21.06
C ARG A 589 -18.13 17.17 20.89
N LEU A 590 -18.30 16.08 21.65
CA LEU A 590 -17.43 14.90 21.49
C LEU A 590 -17.66 14.21 20.14
N LEU A 591 -18.93 13.95 19.77
CA LEU A 591 -19.27 13.35 18.48
C LEU A 591 -18.81 14.19 17.29
N GLY A 592 -18.88 15.53 17.39
CA GLY A 592 -18.33 16.44 16.40
C GLY A 592 -16.82 16.28 16.23
N ARG A 593 -16.05 16.24 17.33
CA ARG A 593 -14.60 15.99 17.28
C ARG A 593 -14.25 14.62 16.71
N LEU A 594 -15.01 13.58 17.06
CA LEU A 594 -14.84 12.24 16.50
C LEU A 594 -15.11 12.21 14.99
N LYS A 595 -16.15 12.93 14.52
CA LYS A 595 -16.47 13.06 13.09
C LYS A 595 -15.37 13.79 12.32
N VAL A 596 -14.83 14.88 12.86
CA VAL A 596 -13.68 15.59 12.26
C VAL A 596 -12.47 14.65 12.17
N GLY A 597 -12.10 13.98 13.26
CA GLY A 597 -10.97 13.04 13.24
C GLY A 597 -11.17 11.85 12.28
N LEU A 598 -12.41 11.37 12.12
CA LEU A 598 -12.72 10.33 11.11
C LEU A 598 -12.57 10.87 9.68
N LEU A 599 -12.95 12.12 9.42
CA LEU A 599 -12.78 12.76 8.12
C LEU A 599 -11.29 12.90 7.76
N SER A 600 -10.46 13.42 8.69
CA SER A 600 -9.00 13.48 8.54
C SER A 600 -8.39 12.13 8.13
N ILE A 601 -8.81 11.05 8.79
CA ILE A 601 -8.34 9.70 8.51
C ILE A 601 -8.88 9.15 7.17
N SER A 602 -10.14 9.45 6.81
CA SER A 602 -10.73 9.05 5.53
C SER A 602 -9.98 9.71 4.36
N THR A 603 -9.84 11.04 4.40
CA THR A 603 -9.06 11.81 3.42
C THR A 603 -7.61 11.35 3.33
N ALA A 604 -7.00 10.94 4.45
CA ALA A 604 -5.66 10.37 4.44
C ALA A 604 -5.58 9.01 3.71
N LEU A 605 -6.56 8.12 3.91
CA LEU A 605 -6.65 6.83 3.24
C LEU A 605 -7.03 6.95 1.76
N GLU A 606 -7.94 7.86 1.40
CA GLU A 606 -8.33 8.19 0.02
C GLU A 606 -7.14 8.73 -0.79
N ASN A 607 -6.33 9.61 -0.18
CA ASN A 607 -5.10 10.12 -0.78
C ASN A 607 -4.07 9.01 -1.04
N TYR A 608 -3.93 8.02 -0.14
CA TYR A 608 -3.11 6.83 -0.41
C TYR A 608 -3.71 5.94 -1.50
N ALA A 609 -5.04 5.71 -1.46
CA ALA A 609 -5.76 4.88 -2.42
C ALA A 609 -5.73 5.43 -3.87
N THR A 610 -5.43 6.71 -4.04
CA THR A 610 -5.22 7.35 -5.36
C THR A 610 -4.08 6.71 -6.16
N ALA A 611 -3.07 6.16 -5.48
CA ALA A 611 -1.97 5.41 -6.10
C ALA A 611 -1.97 3.91 -5.75
N PHE A 612 -2.43 3.52 -4.55
CA PHE A 612 -2.23 2.16 -4.02
C PHE A 612 -3.54 1.35 -3.88
N GLU A 613 -3.75 0.38 -4.77
CA GLU A 613 -4.97 -0.42 -4.86
C GLU A 613 -5.29 -1.22 -3.58
N ALA A 614 -4.29 -1.82 -2.92
CA ALA A 614 -4.54 -2.59 -1.71
C ALA A 614 -5.05 -1.73 -0.54
N ILE A 615 -4.76 -0.41 -0.56
CA ILE A 615 -5.29 0.57 0.40
C ILE A 615 -6.67 1.07 -0.01
N GLY A 616 -6.98 1.15 -1.31
CA GLY A 616 -8.36 1.35 -1.77
C GLY A 616 -9.33 0.26 -1.27
N GLY A 617 -8.85 -0.97 -1.09
CA GLY A 617 -9.60 -2.05 -0.42
C GLY A 617 -9.83 -1.84 1.08
N MET A 618 -9.15 -0.87 1.71
CA MET A 618 -9.25 -0.52 3.14
C MET A 618 -10.15 0.69 3.41
N SER A 619 -10.39 1.56 2.43
CA SER A 619 -11.24 2.76 2.59
C SER A 619 -12.73 2.50 2.33
N GLY A 620 -13.09 1.39 1.67
CA GLY A 620 -14.47 1.03 1.31
C GLY A 620 -15.23 0.17 2.32
N LYS A 621 -14.89 0.21 3.63
CA LYS A 621 -15.50 -0.61 4.69
C LYS A 621 -15.79 0.18 5.96
#